data_AF-A0A534RHS0-F1
#
_entry.id   AF-A0A534RHS0-F1
#
_cell.length_a   1.000
_cell.length_b   1.000
_cell.length_c   1.000
_cell.angle_alpha   90.00
_cell.angle_beta   90.00
_cell.angle_gamma   90.00
#
_symmetry.space_group_name_H-M   'P 1'
#
loop_
_entity.id
_entity.type
_entity.pdbx_description
1 polymer ?
#
loop_
_entity_poly.entity_id
_entity_poly.type
_entity_poly.pdbx_seq_one_letter_code
_entity_poly.pdbx_strand_id
1 'polypeptide(L)'
;MGLVVLRQFTWAVASSLDWLLNMYMWIVLISALLSWVNPDPRNPIVRFLYGVTEPVLFQIRRRIPFVYASGIDLSPLLLMVAIYFVRTVVVGSLYELAQRITVEAGHWTPVV
;
A
#
# COMPACT_ATOMS: atom_id res chain seq x y z
N MET A 1 -19.13 2.75 26.00
CA MET A 1 -19.14 1.62 25.04
C MET A 1 -19.02 2.08 23.58
N GLY A 2 -19.79 3.08 23.10
CA GLY A 2 -19.73 3.55 21.71
C GLY A 2 -18.34 4.02 21.23
N LEU A 3 -17.62 4.82 22.02
CA LEU A 3 -16.26 5.30 21.66
C LEU A 3 -15.24 4.17 21.49
N VAL A 4 -15.35 3.11 22.30
CA VAL A 4 -14.48 1.93 22.19
C VAL A 4 -14.75 1.19 20.89
N VAL A 5 -16.02 0.98 20.53
CA VAL A 5 -16.40 0.35 19.27
C VAL A 5 -15.91 1.17 18.07
N LEU A 6 -16.11 2.49 18.10
CA LEU A 6 -15.66 3.39 17.04
C LEU A 6 -14.13 3.32 16.85
N ARG A 7 -13.37 3.34 17.95
CA ARG A 7 -11.91 3.14 17.89
C ARG A 7 -11.53 1.83 17.21
N GLN A 8 -12.13 0.72 17.66
CA GLN A 8 -11.78 -0.61 17.13
C GLN A 8 -12.11 -0.71 15.65
N PHE A 9 -13.24 -0.12 15.24
CA PHE A 9 -13.60 -0.03 13.84
C PHE A 9 -12.58 0.75 13.02
N THR A 10 -12.18 1.95 13.46
CA THR A 10 -11.17 2.76 12.76
C THR A 10 -9.82 2.03 12.67
N TRP A 11 -9.39 1.38 13.75
CA TRP A 11 -8.16 0.58 13.77
C TRP A 11 -8.24 -0.63 12.83
N ALA A 12 -9.38 -1.32 12.78
CA ALA A 12 -9.63 -2.44 11.87
C ALA A 12 -9.59 -1.99 10.39
N VAL A 13 -10.14 -0.82 10.07
CA VAL A 13 -10.06 -0.24 8.73
C VAL A 13 -8.62 0.11 8.36
N ALA A 14 -7.90 0.78 9.26
CA ALA A 14 -6.49 1.13 9.05
C ALA A 14 -5.62 -0.11 8.79
N SER A 15 -5.75 -1.13 9.63
CA SER A 15 -5.00 -2.39 9.51
C SER A 15 -5.35 -3.19 8.27
N SER A 16 -6.62 -3.27 7.90
CA SER A 16 -7.04 -3.96 6.68
C SER A 16 -6.44 -3.28 5.45
N LEU A 17 -6.47 -1.93 5.40
CA LEU A 17 -5.86 -1.17 4.32
C LEU A 17 -4.34 -1.34 4.28
N ASP A 18 -3.68 -1.34 5.44
CA ASP A 18 -2.23 -1.57 5.54
C ASP A 18 -1.84 -2.93 4.95
N TRP A 19 -2.57 -3.98 5.31
CA TRP A 19 -2.34 -5.33 4.80
C TRP A 19 -2.50 -5.41 3.29
N LEU A 20 -3.57 -4.83 2.74
CA LEU A 20 -3.81 -4.82 1.30
C LEU A 20 -2.70 -4.08 0.55
N LEU A 21 -2.29 -2.90 1.03
CA LEU A 21 -1.20 -2.13 0.42
C LEU A 21 0.13 -2.86 0.52
N ASN A 22 0.41 -3.51 1.66
CA ASN A 22 1.62 -4.31 1.85
C ASN A 22 1.66 -5.52 0.92
N MET A 23 0.55 -6.25 0.79
CA MET A 23 0.44 -7.37 -0.18
C MET A 23 0.65 -6.89 -1.61
N TYR A 24 0.04 -5.76 -1.98
CA TYR A 24 0.23 -5.19 -3.31
C TYR A 24 1.68 -4.74 -3.55
N MET A 25 2.36 -4.20 -2.53
CA MET A 25 3.79 -3.88 -2.61
C MET A 25 4.64 -5.13 -2.90
N TRP A 26 4.36 -6.26 -2.24
CA TRP A 26 5.03 -7.53 -2.53
C TRP A 26 4.73 -8.06 -3.93
N ILE A 27 3.48 -7.94 -4.40
CA ILE A 27 3.11 -8.30 -5.77
C ILE A 27 3.91 -7.49 -6.80
N VAL A 28 4.02 -6.17 -6.59
CA VAL A 28 4.81 -5.28 -7.45
C VAL A 28 6.29 -5.66 -7.42
N LEU A 29 6.85 -5.93 -6.23
CA LEU A 29 8.23 -6.36 -6.08
C LEU A 29 8.52 -7.66 -6.82
N ILE A 30 7.69 -8.69 -6.63
CA ILE A 30 7.84 -9.99 -7.31
C ILE A 30 7.70 -9.80 -8.82
N SER A 31 6.72 -9.02 -9.28
CA SER A 31 6.55 -8.70 -10.71
C SER A 31 7.77 -8.00 -11.30
N ALA A 32 8.41 -7.10 -10.54
CA ALA A 32 9.63 -6.41 -10.96
C ALA A 32 10.83 -7.37 -11.03
N LEU A 33 11.03 -8.21 -10.02
CA LEU A 33 12.10 -9.22 -10.02
C LEU A 33 11.93 -10.21 -11.17
N LEU A 34 10.70 -10.62 -11.44
CA LEU A 34 10.38 -11.48 -12.58
C LEU A 34 10.73 -10.81 -13.91
N SER A 35 10.54 -9.50 -14.07
CA SER A 35 10.92 -8.81 -15.31
C SER A 35 12.41 -8.93 -15.67
N TRP A 36 13.30 -9.14 -14.69
CA TRP A 36 14.74 -9.29 -14.94
C TRP A 36 15.17 -10.70 -15.33
N VAL A 37 14.39 -11.72 -14.95
CA VAL A 37 14.72 -13.13 -15.22
C VAL A 37 13.99 -13.70 -16.43
N ASN A 38 13.14 -12.89 -17.09
CA ASN A 38 12.39 -13.26 -18.29
C ASN A 38 11.61 -14.60 -18.16
N PRO A 39 10.60 -14.67 -17.26
CA PRO A 39 9.87 -15.89 -16.95
C PRO A 39 8.96 -16.34 -18.10
N ASP A 40 8.53 -17.61 -18.08
CA ASP A 40 7.57 -18.12 -19.05
C ASP A 40 6.21 -17.38 -18.95
N PRO A 41 5.79 -16.64 -19.99
CA PRO A 41 4.52 -15.89 -19.99
C PRO A 41 3.28 -16.80 -19.95
N ARG A 42 3.42 -18.10 -20.19
CA ARG A 42 2.31 -19.06 -20.09
C ARG A 42 2.01 -19.46 -18.65
N ASN A 43 2.91 -19.17 -17.70
CA ASN A 43 2.69 -19.49 -16.30
C ASN A 43 1.52 -18.64 -15.75
N PRO A 44 0.47 -19.26 -15.17
CA PRO A 44 -0.68 -18.54 -14.64
C PRO A 44 -0.32 -17.52 -13.56
N ILE A 45 0.72 -17.77 -12.74
CA ILE A 45 1.19 -16.84 -11.71
C ILE A 45 1.80 -15.59 -12.35
N VAL A 46 2.61 -15.76 -13.39
CA VAL A 46 3.22 -14.65 -14.14
C VAL A 46 2.14 -13.78 -14.79
N ARG A 47 1.15 -14.41 -15.44
CA ARG A 47 -0.01 -13.70 -16.00
C ARG A 47 -0.82 -12.95 -14.96
N PHE A 48 -1.03 -13.56 -13.80
CA PHE A 48 -1.73 -12.89 -12.70
C PHE A 48 -0.96 -11.66 -12.23
N LEU A 49 0.34 -11.79 -11.94
CA LEU A 49 1.19 -10.70 -11.46
C LEU A 49 1.20 -9.54 -12.46
N TYR A 50 1.47 -9.79 -13.74
CA TYR A 50 1.41 -8.73 -14.74
C TYR A 50 -0.01 -8.18 -14.92
N GLY A 51 -1.03 -9.04 -14.88
CA GLY A 51 -2.43 -8.61 -15.01
C GLY A 51 -2.85 -7.61 -13.94
N VAL A 52 -2.33 -7.74 -12.71
CA VAL A 52 -2.66 -6.82 -11.61
C VAL A 52 -1.74 -5.60 -11.53
N THR A 53 -0.47 -5.71 -11.93
CA THR A 53 0.49 -4.59 -11.82
C THR A 53 0.50 -3.69 -13.05
N GLU A 54 0.32 -4.26 -14.24
CA GLU A 54 0.50 -3.57 -15.53
C GLU A 54 -0.45 -2.38 -15.73
N PRO A 55 -1.74 -2.43 -15.34
CA PRO A 55 -2.62 -1.26 -15.48
C PRO A 55 -2.08 -0.02 -14.76
N VAL A 56 -1.40 -0.18 -13.63
CA VAL A 56 -0.82 0.94 -12.87
C VAL A 56 0.56 1.33 -13.42
N LEU A 57 1.41 0.34 -13.67
CA LEU A 57 2.76 0.57 -14.23
C LEU A 57 2.70 1.24 -15.60
N PHE A 58 1.76 0.86 -16.45
CA PHE A 58 1.51 1.51 -17.74
C PHE A 58 1.19 3.00 -17.59
N GLN A 59 0.34 3.37 -16.62
CA GLN A 59 0.02 4.78 -16.38
C GLN A 59 1.21 5.56 -15.86
N ILE A 60 2.06 4.94 -15.03
CA ILE A 60 3.31 5.54 -14.57
C ILE A 60 4.24 5.80 -15.75
N ARG A 61 4.52 4.79 -16.58
CA ARG A 61 5.36 4.93 -17.79
C ARG A 61 4.84 6.00 -18.73
N ARG A 62 3.51 6.07 -18.92
CA ARG A 62 2.88 7.06 -19.80
C ARG A 62 3.01 8.49 -19.29
N ARG A 63 2.90 8.71 -17.97
CA ARG A 63 2.92 10.06 -17.38
C ARG A 63 4.32 10.53 -17.01
N ILE A 64 5.23 9.59 -16.74
CA ILE A 64 6.57 9.84 -16.23
C ILE A 64 7.57 9.08 -17.12
N PRO A 65 7.69 9.45 -18.41
CA PRO A 65 8.44 8.65 -19.39
C PRO A 65 9.93 8.49 -19.04
N PHE A 66 10.50 9.39 -18.23
CA PHE A 66 11.89 9.30 -17.79
C PHE A 66 12.17 8.16 -16.79
N VAL A 67 11.16 7.56 -16.14
CA VAL A 67 11.39 6.37 -15.29
C VAL A 67 11.64 5.11 -16.12
N TYR A 68 11.33 5.17 -17.41
CA TYR A 68 11.70 4.17 -18.40
C TYR A 68 12.86 4.75 -19.24
N ALA A 69 13.99 5.01 -18.61
CA ALA A 69 15.18 5.52 -19.28
C ALA A 69 16.24 4.42 -19.41
N SER A 70 16.87 4.33 -20.59
CA SER A 70 18.03 3.46 -20.84
C SER A 70 17.78 1.94 -20.79
N GLY A 71 16.55 1.50 -21.08
CA GLY A 71 16.21 0.08 -21.19
C GLY A 71 15.95 -0.64 -19.85
N ILE A 72 15.98 0.09 -18.74
CA ILE A 72 15.61 -0.42 -17.41
C ILE A 72 14.31 0.25 -16.99
N ASP A 73 13.34 -0.55 -16.57
CA ASP A 73 12.06 -0.05 -16.09
C ASP A 73 12.10 0.23 -14.58
N LEU A 74 12.17 1.51 -14.20
CA LEU A 74 12.11 1.95 -12.79
C LEU A 74 10.68 2.21 -12.32
N SER A 75 9.66 2.01 -13.17
CA SER A 75 8.26 2.22 -12.81
C SER A 75 7.81 1.39 -11.60
N PRO A 76 8.22 0.10 -11.46
CA PRO A 76 7.89 -0.67 -10.27
C PRO A 76 8.49 -0.08 -9.00
N LEU A 77 9.73 0.45 -9.06
CA LEU A 77 10.36 1.13 -7.93
C LEU A 77 9.58 2.38 -7.53
N LEU A 78 9.22 3.22 -8.50
CA LEU A 78 8.41 4.40 -8.24
C LEU A 78 7.04 4.04 -7.64
N LEU A 79 6.40 2.98 -8.15
CA LEU A 79 5.14 2.49 -7.60
C LEU A 79 5.29 2.02 -6.14
N MET A 80 6.37 1.29 -5.81
CA MET A 80 6.65 0.88 -4.43
C MET A 80 6.84 2.09 -3.51
N VAL A 81 7.57 3.11 -3.95
CA VAL A 81 7.73 4.37 -3.20
C VAL A 81 6.37 5.05 -2.99
N ALA A 82 5.53 5.11 -4.02
CA ALA A 82 4.19 5.68 -3.91
C ALA A 82 3.30 4.90 -2.93
N ILE A 83 3.33 3.55 -2.96
CA ILE A 83 2.61 2.70 -2.01
C ILE A 83 3.10 2.96 -0.59
N TYR A 84 4.41 3.00 -0.36
CA TYR A 84 5.00 3.30 0.95
C TYR A 84 4.56 4.67 1.47
N PHE A 85 4.57 5.69 0.60
CA PHE A 85 4.09 7.03 0.94
C PHE A 85 2.61 7.01 1.33
N VAL A 86 1.75 6.35 0.55
CA VAL A 86 0.31 6.22 0.84
C VAL A 86 0.08 5.50 2.17
N ARG A 87 0.82 4.43 2.46
CA ARG A 87 0.76 3.75 3.77
C ARG A 87 1.13 4.71 4.89
N THR A 88 2.26 5.38 4.78
CA THR A 88 2.74 6.28 5.84
C THR A 88 1.75 7.42 6.10
N VAL A 89 1.25 8.06 5.04
CA VAL A 89 0.37 9.22 5.18
C VAL A 89 -1.05 8.81 5.51
N VAL A 90 -1.69 7.97 4.69
CA VAL A 90 -3.12 7.66 4.82
C VAL A 90 -3.36 6.68 5.95
N VAL A 91 -2.70 5.53 5.93
CA VAL A 91 -2.89 4.49 6.96
C VAL A 91 -2.37 4.98 8.31
N GLY A 92 -1.21 5.64 8.33
CA GLY A 92 -0.67 6.27 9.55
C GLY A 92 -1.66 7.25 10.17
N SER A 93 -2.27 8.12 9.36
CA SER A 93 -3.30 9.07 9.83
C SER A 93 -4.54 8.37 10.40
N LEU A 94 -4.97 7.25 9.81
CA LEU A 94 -6.11 6.47 10.34
C LEU A 94 -5.78 5.81 11.69
N TYR A 95 -4.56 5.28 11.85
CA TYR A 95 -4.11 4.76 13.14
C TYR A 95 -4.03 5.86 14.20
N GLU A 96 -3.50 7.02 13.84
CA GLU A 96 -3.43 8.16 14.75
C GLU A 96 -4.83 8.62 15.17
N LEU A 97 -5.78 8.70 14.22
CA LEU A 97 -7.19 8.99 14.52
C LEU A 97 -7.78 7.99 15.52
N ALA A 98 -7.53 6.69 15.33
CA ALA A 98 -7.98 5.66 16.27
C ALA A 98 -7.39 5.87 17.67
N GLN A 99 -6.12 6.26 17.77
CA GLN A 99 -5.47 6.55 19.06
C GLN A 99 -6.05 7.80 19.72
N ARG A 100 -6.29 8.88 18.96
CA ARG A 100 -6.87 10.14 19.47
C ARG A 100 -8.25 9.94 20.10
N ILE A 101 -9.11 9.10 19.50
CA ILE A 101 -10.43 8.72 20.06
C ILE A 101 -10.28 8.09 21.47
N THR A 102 -9.17 7.41 21.74
CA THR A 102 -8.91 6.84 23.08
C THR A 102 -8.55 7.90 24.10
N VAL A 103 -7.74 8.89 23.71
CA VAL A 103 -7.25 9.95 24.60
C VAL A 103 -8.41 10.81 25.10
N GLU A 104 -9.33 11.19 24.21
CA GLU A 104 -10.51 11.97 24.56
C GLU A 104 -11.45 11.23 25.53
N ALA A 105 -11.53 9.90 25.42
CA ALA A 105 -12.32 9.07 26.33
C ALA A 105 -11.69 8.91 27.72
N GLY A 106 -10.35 8.98 27.82
CA GLY A 106 -9.60 8.83 29.08
C GLY A 106 -9.44 10.11 29.90
N HIS A 107 -9.67 11.29 29.31
CA HIS A 107 -9.56 12.58 29.99
C HIS A 107 -10.66 12.84 31.04
N TRP A 108 -11.79 12.14 30.97
CA TRP A 108 -12.95 12.37 31.86
C TRP A 108 -12.92 11.60 33.19
N THR A 109 -11.82 10.91 33.52
CA THR A 109 -11.61 10.43 34.90
C THR A 109 -10.82 11.48 35.67
N PRO A 110 -11.46 12.28 36.55
CA PRO A 110 -10.72 13.15 37.44
C PRO A 110 -9.81 12.26 38.28
N VAL A 111 -8.51 12.52 38.21
CA VAL A 111 -7.53 11.89 39.09
C VAL A 111 -7.88 12.35 40.51
N VAL A 112 -8.47 11.45 41.29
CA VAL A 112 -8.58 11.55 42.75
C VAL A 112 -7.36 10.88 43.35
#